data_AF-A0A0F8RYU0-F1
#
_entry.id   AF-A0A0F8RYU0-F1
#
_cell.length_a   1.000
_cell.length_b   1.000
_cell.length_c   1.000
_cell.angle_alpha   90.00
_cell.angle_beta   90.00
_cell.angle_gamma   90.00
#
_symmetry.space_group_name_H-M   'P 1'
#
loop_
_entity.id
_entity.type
_entity.pdbx_description
1 polymer ?
#
loop_
_entity_poly.entity_id
_entity_poly.type
_entity_poly.pdbx_seq_one_letter_code
_entity_poly.pdbx_strand_id
1 'polypeptide(L)'
;VYISPCYRVEKDVDEIGIGAEKVLKEAIVQRDIKTFKVQVNRADKRFPIKSPELAREMGAQLLKGVENIKVDVHTPDVYVHIDIRDRCYIYTDKIKAYGGLPLGTNGKGLLLLSGGIDSPAAGFLIAKRGVELSAIHYHSYPFTSERAEEKVKSLAGILSRYCGNIKLYS
;
A
#
# COMPACT_ATOMS: atom_id res chain seq x y z
N VAL A 1 4.75 -3.85 -4.20
CA VAL A 1 3.32 -3.49 -4.24
C VAL A 1 3.17 -2.16 -3.55
N TYR A 2 2.47 -1.22 -4.18
CA TYR A 2 2.16 0.09 -3.59
C TYR A 2 0.64 0.20 -3.41
N ILE A 3 0.22 0.88 -2.36
CA ILE A 3 -1.18 1.19 -2.08
C ILE A 3 -1.31 2.70 -2.00
N SER A 4 -2.32 3.24 -2.67
CA SER A 4 -2.56 4.67 -2.77
C SER A 4 -4.05 4.93 -2.57
N PRO A 5 -4.46 5.59 -1.46
CA PRO A 5 -5.77 6.20 -1.38
C PRO A 5 -5.91 7.20 -2.53
N CYS A 6 -6.99 7.12 -3.29
CA CYS A 6 -7.15 7.95 -4.49
C CYS A 6 -8.59 8.44 -4.67
N TYR A 7 -8.70 9.57 -5.35
CA TYR A 7 -9.96 10.06 -5.90
C TYR A 7 -10.18 9.47 -7.27
N ARG A 8 -11.38 8.92 -7.49
CA ARG A 8 -11.80 8.41 -8.78
C ARG A 8 -12.73 9.43 -9.43
N VAL A 9 -12.39 9.84 -10.64
CA VAL A 9 -13.15 10.78 -11.46
C VAL A 9 -13.33 10.24 -12.88
N GLU A 10 -14.23 10.84 -13.67
CA GLU A 10 -14.35 10.54 -15.09
C GLU A 10 -13.12 11.01 -15.87
N LYS A 11 -13.00 10.60 -17.13
CA LYS A 11 -11.91 11.03 -18.03
C LYS A 11 -12.22 12.40 -18.64
N ASP A 12 -12.63 13.33 -17.81
CA ASP A 12 -12.90 14.72 -18.18
C ASP A 12 -11.81 15.63 -17.58
N VAL A 13 -11.35 16.61 -18.34
CA VAL A 13 -10.21 17.45 -17.94
C VAL A 13 -10.56 18.31 -16.74
N ASP A 14 -11.78 18.83 -16.67
CA ASP A 14 -12.23 19.68 -15.57
C ASP A 14 -12.38 18.86 -14.30
N GLU A 15 -12.97 17.67 -14.39
CA GLU A 15 -13.05 16.75 -13.23
C GLU A 15 -11.67 16.33 -12.72
N ILE A 16 -10.72 16.07 -13.62
CA ILE A 16 -9.34 15.74 -13.26
C ILE A 16 -8.69 16.92 -12.52
N GLY A 17 -8.89 18.15 -13.01
CA GLY A 17 -8.37 19.35 -12.38
C GLY A 17 -8.92 19.55 -10.96
N ILE A 18 -10.24 19.41 -10.78
CA ILE A 18 -10.90 19.50 -9.47
C ILE A 18 -10.36 18.43 -8.51
N GLY A 19 -10.22 17.19 -8.98
CA GLY A 19 -9.69 16.09 -8.18
C GLY A 19 -8.23 16.30 -7.79
N ALA A 20 -7.40 16.78 -8.71
CA ALA A 20 -6.00 17.09 -8.46
C ALA A 20 -5.82 18.22 -7.43
N GLU A 21 -6.65 19.27 -7.52
CA GLU A 21 -6.61 20.39 -6.59
C GLU A 21 -6.99 19.94 -5.18
N LYS A 22 -8.04 19.12 -5.08
CA LYS A 22 -8.48 18.57 -3.80
C LYS A 22 -7.39 17.75 -3.11
N VAL A 23 -6.79 16.80 -3.84
CA VAL A 23 -5.74 15.93 -3.31
C VAL A 23 -4.51 16.74 -2.88
N LEU A 24 -4.15 17.77 -3.64
CA LEU A 24 -3.02 18.63 -3.30
C LEU A 24 -3.30 19.45 -2.05
N LYS A 25 -4.49 20.05 -1.92
CA LYS A 25 -4.91 20.79 -0.72
C LYS A 25 -4.90 19.90 0.52
N GLU A 26 -5.43 18.68 0.43
CA GLU A 26 -5.39 17.71 1.52
C GLU A 26 -3.96 17.34 1.91
N ALA A 27 -3.07 17.17 0.93
CA ALA A 27 -1.66 16.91 1.19
C ALA A 27 -0.98 18.08 1.94
N ILE A 28 -1.22 19.32 1.52
CA ILE A 28 -0.66 20.54 2.15
C ILE A 28 -1.16 20.72 3.59
N VAL A 29 -2.41 20.39 3.88
CA VAL A 29 -2.94 20.49 5.26
C VAL A 29 -2.26 19.46 6.17
N GLN A 30 -1.96 18.27 5.64
CA GLN A 30 -1.37 17.18 6.41
C GLN A 30 0.16 17.27 6.55
N ARG A 31 0.84 17.98 5.64
CA ARG A 31 2.30 18.03 5.50
C ARG A 31 2.74 19.44 5.13
N ASP A 32 3.84 19.94 5.69
CA ASP A 32 4.45 21.24 5.30
C ASP A 32 5.06 21.17 3.88
N ILE A 33 4.19 21.13 2.86
CA ILE A 33 4.52 21.02 1.44
C ILE A 33 4.60 22.41 0.83
N LYS A 34 5.70 22.70 0.11
CA LYS A 34 5.93 23.99 -0.57
C LYS A 34 6.12 23.81 -2.08
N THR A 35 6.41 22.60 -2.52
CA THR A 35 6.65 22.28 -3.93
C THR A 35 5.90 21.03 -4.36
N PHE A 36 5.44 21.00 -5.61
CA PHE A 36 4.79 19.83 -6.19
C PHE A 36 5.22 19.56 -7.63
N LYS A 37 4.93 18.34 -8.09
CA LYS A 37 5.03 17.94 -9.48
C LYS A 37 3.85 17.08 -9.90
N VAL A 38 3.22 17.42 -11.02
CA VAL A 38 2.21 16.54 -11.62
C VAL A 38 2.89 15.41 -12.40
N GLN A 39 2.45 14.18 -12.16
CA GLN A 39 2.92 13.01 -12.89
C GLN A 39 1.73 12.23 -13.45
N VAL A 40 1.59 12.26 -14.77
CA VAL A 40 0.52 11.55 -15.49
C VAL A 40 1.05 10.22 -16.01
N ASN A 41 0.31 9.15 -15.74
CA ASN A 41 0.51 7.84 -16.34
C ASN A 41 -0.74 7.44 -17.11
N ARG A 42 -0.59 7.27 -18.43
CA ARG A 42 -1.70 7.02 -19.36
C ARG A 42 -1.65 5.58 -19.84
N ALA A 43 -2.38 4.70 -19.15
CA ALA A 43 -2.55 3.30 -19.54
C ALA A 43 -3.59 3.18 -20.67
N ASP A 44 -4.72 3.91 -20.59
CA ASP A 44 -5.70 3.97 -21.67
C ASP A 44 -5.23 4.94 -22.78
N LYS A 45 -4.79 4.38 -23.90
CA LYS A 45 -4.25 5.17 -25.02
C LYS A 45 -5.32 5.88 -25.86
N ARG A 46 -6.60 5.60 -25.64
CA ARG A 46 -7.73 6.29 -26.30
C ARG A 46 -7.99 7.68 -25.73
N PHE A 47 -7.47 7.98 -24.54
CA PHE A 47 -7.55 9.33 -23.98
C PHE A 47 -6.74 10.29 -24.86
N PRO A 48 -7.35 11.40 -25.34
CA PRO A 48 -6.83 12.19 -26.46
C PRO A 48 -5.59 13.01 -26.09
N ILE A 49 -5.51 13.50 -24.84
CA ILE A 49 -4.40 14.37 -24.40
C ILE A 49 -3.21 13.51 -23.97
N LYS A 50 -2.00 13.90 -24.41
CA LYS A 50 -0.78 13.16 -24.04
C LYS A 50 -0.38 13.46 -22.61
N SER A 51 0.29 12.51 -21.96
CA SER A 51 0.72 12.63 -20.56
C SER A 51 1.52 13.91 -20.26
N PRO A 52 2.50 14.34 -21.09
CA PRO A 52 3.22 15.59 -20.84
C PRO A 52 2.35 16.85 -20.98
N GLU A 53 1.42 16.84 -21.93
CA GLU A 53 0.49 17.95 -22.18
C GLU A 53 -0.45 18.13 -21.00
N LEU A 54 -1.08 17.03 -20.57
CA LEU A 54 -1.98 17.04 -19.40
C LEU A 54 -1.22 17.40 -18.11
N ALA A 55 0.00 16.90 -17.91
CA ALA A 55 0.80 17.24 -16.73
C ALA A 55 1.10 18.74 -16.67
N ARG A 56 1.39 19.37 -17.81
CA ARG A 56 1.63 20.81 -17.92
C ARG A 56 0.35 21.61 -17.65
N GLU A 57 -0.76 21.19 -18.24
CA GLU A 57 -2.07 21.82 -18.05
C GLU A 57 -2.54 21.78 -16.59
N MET A 58 -2.52 20.59 -15.99
CA MET A 58 -2.85 20.40 -14.57
C MET A 58 -1.87 21.14 -13.66
N GLY A 59 -0.57 21.13 -13.98
CA GLY A 59 0.41 21.90 -13.22
C GLY A 59 0.12 23.41 -13.22
N ALA A 60 -0.28 23.96 -14.37
CA ALA A 60 -0.66 25.36 -14.50
C ALA A 60 -1.97 25.68 -13.76
N GLN A 61 -2.96 24.78 -13.81
CA GLN A 61 -4.22 24.93 -13.08
C GLN A 61 -3.97 24.92 -11.56
N LEU A 62 -3.22 23.95 -11.06
CA LEU A 62 -2.91 23.81 -9.63
C LEU A 62 -2.10 24.99 -9.10
N LEU A 63 -1.15 25.50 -9.89
CA LEU A 63 -0.37 26.68 -9.52
C LEU A 63 -1.23 27.95 -9.40
N LYS A 64 -2.35 28.03 -10.13
CA LYS A 64 -3.31 29.14 -10.03
C LYS A 64 -4.34 28.95 -8.92
N GLY A 65 -4.77 27.70 -8.67
CA GLY A 65 -5.84 27.37 -7.74
C GLY A 65 -5.39 27.13 -6.28
N VAL A 66 -4.09 26.96 -6.06
CA VAL A 66 -3.51 26.68 -4.73
C VAL A 66 -2.46 27.74 -4.38
N GLU A 67 -2.69 28.43 -3.26
CA GLU A 67 -1.78 29.47 -2.78
C GLU A 67 -0.51 28.88 -2.14
N ASN A 68 0.56 29.67 -2.12
CA ASN A 68 1.82 29.37 -1.43
C ASN A 68 2.54 28.08 -1.85
N ILE A 69 2.30 27.58 -3.06
CA ILE A 69 2.98 26.40 -3.60
C ILE A 69 3.69 26.71 -4.93
N LYS A 70 4.80 26.01 -5.20
CA LYS A 70 5.61 26.15 -6.41
C LYS A 70 5.75 24.81 -7.14
N VAL A 71 6.07 24.87 -8.43
CA VAL A 71 6.42 23.66 -9.19
C VAL A 71 7.91 23.39 -9.06
N ASP A 72 8.29 22.17 -8.64
CA ASP A 72 9.67 21.66 -8.74
C ASP A 72 9.64 20.35 -9.54
N VAL A 73 10.30 20.33 -10.70
CA VAL A 73 10.33 19.16 -11.59
C VAL A 73 11.41 18.15 -11.25
N HIS A 74 12.37 18.52 -10.39
CA HIS A 74 13.51 17.70 -9.99
C HIS A 74 13.29 17.05 -8.64
N THR A 75 12.95 17.84 -7.62
CA THR A 75 12.88 17.42 -6.21
C THR A 75 11.64 17.97 -5.50
N PRO A 76 10.42 17.64 -5.97
CA PRO A 76 9.20 18.12 -5.34
C PRO A 76 8.99 17.49 -3.96
N ASP A 77 8.38 18.25 -3.05
CA ASP A 77 7.92 17.72 -1.75
C ASP A 77 6.80 16.68 -1.95
N VAL A 78 5.97 16.88 -2.97
CA VAL A 78 4.87 15.97 -3.29
C VAL A 78 4.67 15.77 -4.79
N TYR A 79 4.33 14.54 -5.18
CA TYR A 79 3.86 14.24 -6.53
C TYR A 79 2.34 14.19 -6.54
N VAL A 80 1.70 14.87 -7.49
CA VAL A 80 0.28 14.68 -7.81
C VAL A 80 0.20 13.68 -8.95
N HIS A 81 -0.12 12.43 -8.63
CA HIS A 81 -0.23 11.36 -9.60
C HIS A 81 -1.61 11.33 -10.23
N ILE A 82 -1.65 11.19 -11.56
CA ILE A 82 -2.86 11.06 -12.35
C ILE A 82 -2.74 9.79 -13.21
N ASP A 83 -3.45 8.74 -12.82
CA ASP A 83 -3.45 7.43 -13.48
C ASP A 83 -4.70 7.30 -14.36
N ILE A 84 -4.53 7.36 -15.69
CA ILE A 84 -5.64 7.28 -16.66
C ILE A 84 -5.78 5.83 -17.17
N ARG A 85 -6.89 5.20 -16.82
CA ARG A 85 -7.24 3.80 -17.16
C ARG A 85 -8.68 3.75 -17.71
N ASP A 86 -9.50 2.86 -17.17
CA ASP A 86 -10.96 2.81 -17.36
C ASP A 86 -11.65 4.07 -16.82
N ARG A 87 -11.15 4.59 -15.68
CA ARG A 87 -11.43 5.89 -15.07
C ARG A 87 -10.13 6.63 -14.84
N CYS A 88 -10.20 7.83 -14.26
CA CYS A 88 -9.02 8.54 -13.79
C CYS A 88 -8.89 8.42 -12.27
N TYR A 89 -7.68 8.12 -11.79
CA TYR A 89 -7.35 7.96 -10.38
C TYR A 89 -6.28 8.97 -9.98
N ILE A 90 -6.57 9.79 -8.98
CA ILE A 90 -5.72 10.91 -8.57
C ILE A 90 -5.32 10.75 -7.11
N TYR A 91 -4.02 10.83 -6.84
CA TYR A 91 -3.46 10.59 -5.51
C TYR A 91 -2.09 11.24 -5.33
N THR A 92 -1.71 11.49 -4.08
CA THR A 92 -0.37 11.99 -3.70
C THR A 92 0.44 10.93 -2.97
N ASP A 93 -0.22 10.08 -2.19
CA ASP A 93 0.48 9.08 -1.37
C ASP A 93 0.71 7.77 -2.13
N LYS A 94 1.93 7.23 -1.98
CA LYS A 94 2.31 5.90 -2.48
C LYS A 94 2.93 5.09 -1.35
N ILE A 95 2.08 4.37 -0.63
CA ILE A 95 2.47 3.59 0.55
C ILE A 95 3.08 2.28 0.06
N LYS A 96 4.36 2.06 0.37
CA LYS A 96 5.06 0.81 0.05
C LYS A 96 4.56 -0.30 0.98
N ALA A 97 3.76 -1.21 0.45
CA ALA A 97 3.33 -2.42 1.16
C ALA A 97 4.42 -3.49 1.13
N TYR A 98 4.25 -4.56 1.91
CA TYR A 98 5.22 -5.65 2.01
C TYR A 98 5.53 -6.36 0.68
N GLY A 99 4.61 -6.32 -0.29
CA GLY A 99 4.74 -7.06 -1.54
C GLY A 99 4.65 -8.57 -1.32
N GLY A 100 5.35 -9.34 -2.16
CA GLY A 100 5.24 -10.80 -2.14
C GLY A 100 4.16 -11.31 -3.08
N LEU A 101 3.72 -12.55 -2.85
CA LEU A 101 2.68 -13.22 -3.62
C LEU A 101 1.39 -13.33 -2.79
N PRO A 102 0.20 -13.28 -3.42
CA PRO A 102 -1.06 -13.51 -2.71
C PRO A 102 -1.06 -14.87 -1.99
N LEU A 103 -1.57 -14.90 -0.77
CA LEU A 103 -1.63 -16.13 0.04
C LEU A 103 -2.44 -17.23 -0.68
N GLY A 104 -1.98 -18.47 -0.56
CA GLY A 104 -2.58 -19.64 -1.20
C GLY A 104 -2.13 -19.88 -2.65
N THR A 105 -1.51 -18.90 -3.31
CA THR A 105 -1.00 -19.08 -4.69
C THR A 105 0.15 -20.07 -4.80
N ASN A 106 0.82 -20.36 -3.68
CA ASN A 106 1.95 -21.29 -3.60
C ASN A 106 1.67 -22.45 -2.62
N GLY A 107 0.42 -22.91 -2.59
CA GLY A 107 0.01 -24.07 -1.80
C GLY A 107 -0.03 -23.81 -0.28
N LYS A 108 0.10 -24.89 0.49
CA LYS A 108 -0.08 -24.91 1.94
C LYS A 108 1.16 -25.44 2.65
N GLY A 109 1.48 -24.87 3.79
CA GLY A 109 2.60 -25.28 4.64
C GLY A 109 2.19 -25.45 6.10
N LEU A 110 2.83 -26.40 6.78
CA LEU A 110 2.72 -26.58 8.22
C LEU A 110 3.94 -25.96 8.91
N LEU A 111 3.72 -24.91 9.69
CA LEU A 111 4.74 -24.18 10.44
C LEU A 111 4.92 -24.82 11.82
N LEU A 112 6.14 -25.26 12.12
CA LEU A 112 6.54 -25.60 13.48
C LEU A 112 6.67 -24.31 14.30
N LEU A 113 5.66 -23.98 15.09
CA LEU A 113 5.62 -22.73 15.85
C LEU A 113 6.08 -22.97 17.29
N SER A 114 7.07 -22.19 17.72
CA SER A 114 7.65 -22.23 19.05
C SER A 114 7.49 -20.88 19.76
N GLY A 115 7.73 -20.84 21.07
CA GLY A 115 7.74 -19.60 21.84
C GLY A 115 8.97 -18.70 21.58
N GLY A 116 9.83 -19.06 20.62
CA GLY A 116 10.99 -18.28 20.19
C GLY A 116 10.63 -17.21 19.16
N ILE A 117 11.63 -16.44 18.72
CA ILE A 117 11.45 -15.37 17.72
C ILE A 117 11.59 -15.86 16.27
N ASP A 118 12.26 -17.00 16.06
CA ASP A 118 12.66 -17.45 14.72
C ASP A 118 11.50 -18.07 13.94
N SER A 119 10.72 -18.95 14.59
CA SER A 119 9.61 -19.65 13.95
C SER A 119 8.50 -18.70 13.43
N PRO A 120 8.03 -17.66 14.15
CA PRO A 120 7.08 -16.70 13.57
C PRO A 120 7.69 -15.87 12.44
N ALA A 121 8.98 -15.52 12.51
CA ALA A 121 9.67 -14.81 11.43
C ALA A 121 9.77 -15.69 10.16
N ALA A 122 10.12 -16.97 10.31
CA ALA A 122 10.13 -17.94 9.22
C ALA A 122 8.73 -18.09 8.60
N GLY A 123 7.69 -18.17 9.43
CA GLY A 123 6.29 -18.15 9.00
C GLY A 123 5.95 -16.95 8.13
N PHE A 124 6.28 -15.73 8.59
CA PHE A 124 6.03 -14.52 7.82
C PHE A 124 6.74 -14.52 6.46
N LEU A 125 8.01 -14.95 6.43
CA LEU A 125 8.80 -14.96 5.21
C LEU A 125 8.27 -15.96 4.17
N ILE A 126 7.82 -17.15 4.59
CA ILE A 126 7.27 -18.14 3.66
C ILE A 126 5.85 -17.75 3.22
N ALA A 127 5.03 -17.18 4.11
CA ALA A 127 3.71 -16.66 3.79
C ALA A 127 3.80 -15.54 2.73
N LYS A 128 4.81 -14.66 2.84
CA LYS A 128 5.11 -13.65 1.81
C LYS A 128 5.39 -14.23 0.43
N ARG A 129 5.77 -15.51 0.33
CA ARG A 129 5.95 -16.24 -0.94
C ARG A 129 4.68 -16.96 -1.40
N GLY A 130 3.52 -16.60 -0.86
CA GLY A 130 2.20 -17.09 -1.28
C GLY A 130 1.77 -18.41 -0.63
N VAL A 131 2.48 -18.88 0.40
CA VAL A 131 2.14 -20.12 1.10
C VAL A 131 1.12 -19.84 2.20
N GLU A 132 -0.01 -20.55 2.19
CA GLU A 132 -0.98 -20.50 3.29
C GLU A 132 -0.50 -21.37 4.46
N LEU A 133 -0.63 -20.87 5.69
CA LEU A 133 -0.04 -21.51 6.87
C LEU A 133 -1.07 -22.14 7.80
N SER A 134 -0.81 -23.39 8.17
CA SER A 134 -1.24 -23.93 9.47
C SER A 134 -0.04 -23.97 10.41
N ALA A 135 -0.26 -23.89 11.72
CA ALA A 135 0.79 -23.96 12.71
C ALA A 135 0.61 -25.19 13.61
N ILE A 136 1.70 -25.83 13.99
CA ILE A 136 1.73 -26.87 15.02
C ILE A 136 2.72 -26.46 16.11
N HIS A 137 2.25 -26.50 17.36
CA HIS A 137 3.06 -26.33 18.54
C HIS A 137 3.21 -27.69 19.24
N TYR A 138 4.43 -28.03 19.64
CA TYR A 138 4.68 -29.18 20.49
C TYR A 138 4.93 -28.68 21.92
N HIS A 139 4.15 -29.19 22.86
CA HIS A 139 4.34 -28.97 24.28
C HIS A 139 4.31 -30.31 25.02
N SER A 140 5.18 -30.45 26.01
CA SER A 140 5.29 -31.66 26.83
C SER A 140 4.69 -31.37 28.20
N TYR A 141 3.38 -31.49 28.36
CA TYR A 141 2.76 -31.40 29.68
C TYR A 141 3.21 -32.61 30.54
N PRO A 142 3.53 -32.44 31.84
CA PRO A 142 3.51 -31.21 32.64
C PRO A 142 4.84 -30.42 32.66
N PHE A 143 5.85 -30.85 31.89
CA PHE A 143 7.17 -30.22 31.84
C PHE A 143 7.18 -28.84 31.17
N THR A 144 6.11 -28.50 30.43
CA THR A 144 5.93 -27.21 29.75
C THR A 144 4.78 -26.46 30.43
N SER A 145 5.03 -25.21 30.81
CA SER A 145 4.00 -24.38 31.46
C SER A 145 2.91 -23.93 30.49
N GLU A 146 1.68 -23.76 30.98
CA GLU A 146 0.57 -23.15 30.23
C GLU A 146 0.95 -21.77 29.65
N ARG A 147 1.78 -21.01 30.37
CA ARG A 147 2.32 -19.71 29.90
C ARG A 147 3.11 -19.82 28.60
N ALA A 148 3.80 -20.93 28.37
CA ALA A 148 4.53 -21.14 27.12
C ALA A 148 3.57 -21.35 25.94
N GLU A 149 2.47 -22.06 26.17
CA GLU A 149 1.42 -22.26 25.17
C GLU A 149 0.68 -20.94 24.87
N GLU A 150 0.35 -20.15 25.90
CA GLU A 150 -0.23 -18.81 25.74
C GLU A 150 0.69 -17.89 24.91
N LYS A 151 2.00 -17.96 25.13
CA LYS A 151 2.98 -17.22 24.34
C LYS A 151 2.88 -17.60 22.85
N VAL A 152 2.79 -18.89 22.54
CA VAL A 152 2.65 -19.37 21.16
C VAL A 152 1.34 -18.93 20.52
N LYS A 153 0.22 -19.02 21.26
CA LYS A 153 -1.08 -18.49 20.82
C LYS A 153 -1.00 -16.98 20.51
N SER A 154 -0.30 -16.20 21.34
CA SER A 154 -0.09 -14.77 21.10
C SER A 154 0.75 -14.49 19.84
N LEU A 155 1.80 -15.28 19.61
CA LEU A 155 2.65 -15.18 18.42
C LEU A 155 1.86 -15.55 17.15
N ALA A 156 1.06 -16.62 17.19
CA ALA A 156 0.16 -17.00 16.10
C ALA A 156 -0.85 -15.88 15.79
N GLY A 157 -1.41 -15.24 16.82
CA GLY A 157 -2.31 -14.09 16.67
C GLY A 157 -1.64 -12.85 16.08
N ILE A 158 -0.38 -12.59 16.41
CA ILE A 158 0.41 -11.52 15.79
C ILE A 158 0.65 -11.83 14.31
N LEU A 159 1.02 -13.07 14.00
CA LEU A 159 1.37 -13.53 12.66
C LEU A 159 0.15 -13.54 11.72
N SER A 160 -1.04 -13.91 12.22
CA SER A 160 -2.28 -13.98 11.44
C SER A 160 -2.71 -12.64 10.86
N ARG A 161 -2.33 -11.52 11.49
CA ARG A 161 -2.55 -10.15 10.96
C ARG A 161 -1.90 -9.94 9.59
N TYR A 162 -0.85 -10.69 9.27
CA TYR A 162 -0.13 -10.61 8.00
C TYR A 162 -0.34 -11.83 7.10
N CYS A 163 -0.57 -13.00 7.70
CA CYS A 163 -0.61 -14.28 6.99
C CYS A 163 -2.04 -14.83 6.82
N GLY A 164 -3.07 -14.05 7.16
CA GLY A 164 -4.45 -14.50 7.13
C GLY A 164 -4.79 -15.44 8.29
N ASN A 165 -5.85 -16.23 8.14
CA ASN A 165 -6.27 -17.18 9.18
C ASN A 165 -5.22 -18.29 9.33
N ILE A 166 -4.71 -18.50 10.54
CA ILE A 166 -3.76 -19.57 10.85
C ILE A 166 -4.44 -20.55 11.80
N LYS A 167 -4.67 -21.77 11.33
CA LYS A 167 -5.14 -22.86 12.20
C LYS A 167 -3.97 -23.35 13.04
N LEU A 168 -4.07 -23.21 14.36
CA LEU A 168 -3.08 -23.69 15.32
C LEU A 168 -3.51 -25.05 15.89
N TYR A 169 -2.62 -26.02 15.76
CA TYR A 169 -2.66 -27.31 16.47
C TYR A 169 -1.65 -27.21 17.62
N SER A 170 -2.01 -27.71 18.80
CA SER A 170 -1.13 -27.71 19.98
C SER A 170 -1.33 -28.99 20.75
#